data_AF-N9M618-F1
#
_entry.id   AF-N9M618-F1
#
_cell.length_a   1.000
_cell.length_b   1.000
_cell.length_c   1.000
_cell.angle_alpha   90.00
_cell.angle_beta   90.00
_cell.angle_gamma   90.00
#
_symmetry.space_group_name_H-M   'P 1'
#
loop_
_entity.id
_entity.type
_entity.pdbx_description
1 polymer ?
#
loop_
_entity_poly.entity_id
_entity_poly.type
_entity_poly.pdbx_seq_one_letter_code
_entity_poly.pdbx_strand_id
1 'polypeptide(L)'
;MKKVLTTIALSLSALLATSAMAAPQHDPRYNHNPHKPAPHWNAKDSKKWNDDRRWNDDRRHNNRMVNPSRDWRVGQSLPRQYDNKRFEVSDREARRLPNTGRFQQWYKVNNDYVLVNERSNRIVRIIN
;
A
#
# COMPACT_ATOMS: atom_id res chain seq x y z
N MET A 1 -31.77 -19.36 -33.05
CA MET A 1 -31.81 -20.21 -31.84
C MET A 1 -30.51 -21.00 -31.76
N LYS A 2 -29.82 -20.93 -30.60
CA LYS A 2 -28.89 -21.93 -30.01
C LYS A 2 -28.17 -21.23 -28.83
N LYS A 3 -28.63 -21.49 -27.60
CA LYS A 3 -27.95 -21.09 -26.36
C LYS A 3 -27.10 -22.29 -25.94
N VAL A 4 -25.80 -22.09 -25.73
CA VAL A 4 -24.92 -23.09 -25.11
C VAL A 4 -24.57 -22.59 -23.71
N LEU A 5 -25.14 -23.26 -22.71
CA LEU A 5 -24.80 -23.09 -21.31
C LEU A 5 -23.47 -23.80 -21.04
N THR A 6 -22.57 -23.15 -20.31
CA THR A 6 -21.32 -23.74 -19.85
C THR A 6 -21.26 -23.58 -18.33
N THR A 7 -21.55 -24.65 -17.61
CA THR A 7 -21.39 -24.75 -16.15
C THR A 7 -20.00 -25.28 -15.84
N ILE A 8 -19.18 -24.47 -15.17
CA ILE A 8 -17.86 -24.87 -14.69
C ILE A 8 -17.96 -25.01 -13.16
N ALA A 9 -17.85 -26.25 -12.67
CA ALA A 9 -17.70 -26.53 -11.25
C ALA A 9 -16.22 -26.37 -10.87
N LEU A 10 -15.93 -25.39 -10.01
CA LEU A 10 -14.60 -25.15 -9.46
C LEU A 10 -14.56 -25.75 -8.05
N SER A 11 -13.94 -26.92 -7.89
CA SER A 11 -13.59 -27.46 -6.58
C SER A 11 -12.28 -26.82 -6.09
N LEU A 12 -12.36 -26.04 -5.03
CA LEU A 12 -11.17 -25.50 -4.36
C LEU A 12 -10.80 -26.42 -3.19
N SER A 13 -9.73 -27.18 -3.35
CA SER A 13 -9.09 -27.89 -2.24
C SER A 13 -8.21 -26.90 -1.46
N ALA A 14 -8.58 -26.63 -0.20
CA ALA A 14 -7.78 -25.82 0.71
C ALA A 14 -6.65 -26.66 1.33
N LEU A 15 -5.40 -26.23 1.13
CA LEU A 15 -4.23 -26.79 1.80
C LEU A 15 -4.08 -26.11 3.16
N LEU A 16 -4.12 -26.87 4.25
CA LEU A 16 -3.78 -26.38 5.59
C LEU A 16 -2.29 -26.66 5.85
N ALA A 17 -1.50 -25.59 6.02
CA ALA A 17 -0.11 -25.69 6.42
C ALA A 17 0.00 -25.50 7.95
N THR A 18 0.37 -26.56 8.67
CA THR A 18 0.63 -26.53 10.11
C THR A 18 2.09 -26.11 10.33
N SER A 19 2.31 -24.94 10.95
CA SER A 19 3.65 -24.54 11.40
C SER A 19 3.89 -25.01 12.82
N ALA A 20 4.93 -25.82 13.02
CA ALA A 20 5.46 -26.15 14.34
C ALA A 20 6.42 -25.05 14.80
N MET A 21 6.13 -24.40 15.92
CA MET A 21 7.01 -23.41 16.54
C MET A 21 7.87 -24.14 17.60
N ALA A 22 9.17 -24.30 17.33
CA ALA A 22 10.11 -24.78 18.34
C ALA A 22 10.44 -23.65 19.32
N ALA A 23 10.26 -23.92 20.62
CA ALA A 23 10.61 -22.99 21.69
C ALA A 23 12.14 -22.97 21.91
N PRO A 24 12.79 -21.79 22.04
CA PRO A 24 14.18 -21.73 22.45
C PRO A 24 14.28 -21.95 23.97
N GLN A 25 14.93 -23.04 24.37
CA GLN A 25 15.44 -23.22 25.74
C GLN A 25 16.73 -22.40 25.86
N HIS A 26 16.74 -21.40 26.75
CA HIS A 26 17.96 -20.72 27.17
C HIS A 26 17.94 -20.55 28.69
N ASP A 27 18.71 -21.38 29.38
CA ASP A 27 19.09 -21.20 30.78
C ASP A 27 20.25 -20.19 30.85
N PRO A 28 20.24 -19.23 31.78
CA PRO A 28 21.48 -18.85 32.43
C PRO A 28 21.32 -18.68 33.95
N ARG A 29 21.78 -19.68 34.68
CA ARG A 29 22.30 -19.57 36.05
C ARG A 29 23.58 -18.73 36.07
N TYR A 30 23.58 -17.58 36.76
CA TYR A 30 24.56 -17.14 37.79
C TYR A 30 24.45 -15.62 38.09
N ASN A 31 24.00 -15.35 39.33
CA ASN A 31 24.59 -14.47 40.37
C ASN A 31 24.96 -12.98 40.13
N HIS A 32 24.37 -12.13 41.01
CA HIS A 32 24.89 -10.91 41.66
C HIS A 32 25.55 -9.78 40.83
N ASN A 33 24.88 -8.61 40.74
CA ASN A 33 25.14 -7.41 41.56
C ASN A 33 24.58 -6.12 40.89
N PRO A 34 23.75 -5.28 41.55
CA PRO A 34 23.17 -4.09 40.93
C PRO A 34 24.06 -2.86 41.17
N HIS A 35 24.85 -2.44 40.17
CA HIS A 35 25.49 -1.13 40.20
C HIS A 35 24.70 -0.11 39.37
N LYS A 36 24.28 0.94 40.08
CA LYS A 36 23.51 2.09 39.60
C LYS A 36 24.37 2.95 38.65
N PRO A 37 23.83 3.48 37.54
CA PRO A 37 24.56 4.42 36.71
C PRO A 37 24.53 5.83 37.33
N ALA A 38 25.69 6.47 37.43
CA ALA A 38 25.79 7.91 37.71
C ALA A 38 25.52 8.71 36.42
N PRO A 39 24.68 9.76 36.43
CA PRO A 39 24.44 10.58 35.25
C PRO A 39 25.44 11.73 35.19
N HIS A 40 26.42 11.66 34.28
CA HIS A 40 27.14 12.85 33.84
C HIS A 40 26.46 13.38 32.57
N TRP A 41 25.86 14.57 32.67
CA TRP A 41 25.23 15.25 31.53
C TRP A 41 26.24 16.23 30.93
N ASN A 42 27.00 15.79 29.92
CA ASN A 42 27.69 16.71 29.01
C ASN A 42 26.71 17.11 27.90
N ALA A 43 26.01 18.23 28.13
CA ALA A 43 25.04 18.80 27.21
C ALA A 43 25.72 19.58 26.08
N LYS A 44 26.31 18.91 25.08
CA LYS A 44 26.71 19.57 23.81
C LYS A 44 26.49 18.75 22.52
N ASP A 45 26.02 17.50 22.58
CA ASP A 45 25.92 16.62 21.39
C ASP A 45 24.49 16.13 21.03
N SER A 46 23.44 16.75 21.57
CA SER A 46 22.06 16.24 21.38
C SER A 46 21.41 16.61 20.03
N LYS A 47 22.09 17.31 19.12
CA LYS A 47 21.49 17.71 17.83
C LYS A 47 21.63 16.70 16.70
N LYS A 48 22.40 15.62 16.86
CA LYS A 48 22.72 14.70 15.75
C LYS A 48 21.84 13.45 15.64
N TRP A 49 21.01 13.15 16.64
CA TRP A 49 20.23 11.90 16.71
C TRP A 49 18.77 12.01 16.23
N ASN A 50 18.32 13.19 15.80
CA ASN A 50 16.94 13.39 15.33
C ASN A 50 16.78 13.26 13.80
N ASP A 51 17.87 13.18 13.03
CA ASP A 51 17.79 13.01 11.57
C ASP A 51 17.47 11.55 11.20
N ASP A 52 18.02 10.58 11.93
CA ASP A 52 17.86 9.15 11.64
C ASP A 52 16.43 8.64 11.82
N ARG A 53 15.65 9.27 12.72
CA ARG A 53 14.24 8.90 12.93
C ARG A 53 13.36 9.40 11.80
N ARG A 54 13.64 10.59 11.26
CA ARG A 54 12.87 11.18 10.16
C ARG A 54 13.03 10.34 8.88
N TRP A 55 14.26 9.93 8.57
CA TRP A 55 14.58 9.06 7.44
C TRP A 55 13.97 7.65 7.53
N ASN A 56 13.79 7.11 8.73
CA ASN A 56 13.19 5.78 8.91
C ASN A 56 11.66 5.78 8.77
N ASP A 57 10.99 6.89 9.10
CA ASP A 57 9.54 7.01 8.94
C ASP A 57 9.14 7.08 7.46
N ASP A 58 9.89 7.83 6.65
CA ASP A 58 9.69 7.94 5.21
C ASP A 58 9.82 6.59 4.48
N ARG A 59 10.70 5.69 4.97
CA ARG A 59 10.86 4.34 4.41
C ARG A 59 9.72 3.40 4.81
N ARG A 60 9.16 3.55 6.00
CA ARG A 60 8.01 2.74 6.46
C ARG A 60 6.73 3.13 5.71
N HIS A 61 6.56 4.41 5.37
CA HIS A 61 5.46 4.85 4.50
C HIS A 61 5.57 4.33 3.06
N ASN A 62 6.78 4.16 2.52
CA ASN A 62 6.98 3.64 1.16
C ASN A 62 6.57 2.17 0.96
N ASN A 63 6.53 1.36 2.03
CA ASN A 63 6.05 -0.03 1.94
C ASN A 63 4.53 -0.15 2.01
N ARG A 64 3.80 0.94 2.25
CA ARG A 64 2.33 0.90 2.24
C ARG A 64 1.85 1.04 0.80
N MET A 65 1.11 0.04 0.32
CA MET A 65 0.38 0.15 -0.94
C MET A 65 -0.57 1.35 -0.88
N VAL A 66 -0.46 2.26 -1.84
CA VAL A 66 -1.33 3.44 -1.97
C VAL A 66 -2.77 3.00 -2.16
N ASN A 67 -3.70 3.59 -1.44
CA ASN A 67 -5.14 3.39 -1.62
C ASN A 67 -5.75 4.70 -2.14
N PRO A 68 -6.07 4.82 -3.44
CA PRO A 68 -6.63 6.04 -4.00
C PRO A 68 -7.86 6.57 -3.27
N SER A 69 -8.80 5.71 -2.88
CA SER A 69 -10.05 6.12 -2.22
C SER A 69 -9.84 6.80 -0.88
N ARG A 70 -8.74 6.48 -0.18
CA ARG A 70 -8.38 7.08 1.11
C ARG A 70 -7.30 8.16 1.00
N ASP A 71 -6.28 7.89 0.21
CA ASP A 71 -5.05 8.67 0.18
C ASP A 71 -5.14 9.82 -0.85
N TRP A 72 -6.09 9.75 -1.80
CA TRP A 72 -6.29 10.76 -2.85
C TRP A 72 -7.61 11.51 -2.72
N ARG A 73 -7.67 12.67 -3.38
CA ARG A 73 -8.82 13.58 -3.34
C ARG A 73 -9.21 14.02 -4.74
N VAL A 74 -10.51 14.17 -4.98
CA VAL A 74 -11.02 14.76 -6.23
C VAL A 74 -10.49 16.19 -6.36
N GLY A 75 -10.09 16.56 -7.57
CA GLY A 75 -9.56 17.88 -7.92
C GLY A 75 -8.03 18.01 -7.79
N GLN A 76 -7.33 17.10 -7.11
CA GLN A 76 -5.86 17.14 -7.10
C GLN A 76 -5.28 16.52 -8.38
N SER A 77 -4.00 16.75 -8.65
CA SER A 77 -3.32 16.12 -9.78
C SER A 77 -3.03 14.64 -9.52
N LEU A 78 -3.14 13.81 -10.57
CA LEU A 78 -2.70 12.41 -10.49
C LEU A 78 -1.19 12.37 -10.17
N PRO A 79 -0.73 11.59 -9.18
CA PRO A 79 0.70 11.48 -8.92
C PRO A 79 1.43 10.87 -10.12
N ARG A 80 2.53 11.50 -10.55
CA ARG A 80 3.28 11.14 -11.78
C ARG A 80 3.64 9.67 -11.93
N GLN A 81 3.90 8.97 -10.82
CA GLN A 81 4.21 7.54 -10.83
C GLN A 81 3.07 6.64 -11.35
N TYR A 82 1.84 7.15 -11.34
CA TYR A 82 0.62 6.48 -11.83
C TYR A 82 0.15 7.00 -13.19
N ASP A 83 0.79 8.05 -13.72
CA ASP A 83 0.49 8.63 -15.03
C ASP A 83 1.20 7.85 -16.14
N ASN A 84 0.86 6.57 -16.27
CA ASN A 84 1.42 5.67 -17.26
C ASN A 84 0.35 4.69 -17.74
N LYS A 85 0.41 4.33 -19.02
CA LYS A 85 -0.47 3.36 -19.70
C LYS A 85 -0.69 2.05 -18.96
N ARG A 86 0.28 1.59 -18.16
CA ARG A 86 0.10 0.36 -17.35
C ARG A 86 -1.06 0.43 -16.35
N PHE A 87 -1.44 1.65 -15.93
CA PHE A 87 -2.55 1.88 -15.03
C PHE A 87 -3.81 2.29 -15.77
N GLU A 88 -3.74 2.63 -17.06
CA GLU A 88 -4.91 2.96 -17.86
C GLU A 88 -5.86 1.74 -17.94
N VAL A 89 -7.14 2.00 -17.68
CA VAL A 89 -8.18 0.99 -17.81
C VAL A 89 -8.53 0.84 -19.28
N SER A 90 -8.51 -0.40 -19.75
CA SER A 90 -8.88 -0.72 -21.13
C SER A 90 -10.35 -0.44 -21.41
N ASP A 91 -10.71 -0.16 -22.66
CA ASP A 91 -12.11 0.09 -23.07
C ASP A 91 -13.07 -1.04 -22.66
N ARG A 92 -12.60 -2.29 -22.68
CA ARG A 92 -13.40 -3.44 -22.26
C ARG A 92 -13.76 -3.36 -20.78
N GLU A 93 -12.79 -3.00 -19.94
CA GLU A 93 -12.97 -2.85 -18.50
C GLU A 93 -13.69 -1.53 -18.16
N ALA A 94 -13.55 -0.50 -18.97
CA ALA A 94 -14.26 0.76 -18.79
C ALA A 94 -15.79 0.63 -18.97
N ARG A 95 -16.27 -0.36 -19.75
CA ARG A 95 -17.71 -0.61 -19.97
C ARG A 95 -18.51 -0.95 -18.71
N ARG A 96 -17.84 -1.43 -17.65
CA ARG A 96 -18.48 -1.69 -16.34
C ARG A 96 -18.40 -0.49 -15.40
N LEU A 97 -17.70 0.56 -15.79
CA LEU A 97 -17.55 1.79 -15.02
C LEU A 97 -18.50 2.86 -15.58
N PRO A 98 -18.78 3.92 -14.81
CA PRO A 98 -19.49 5.07 -15.35
C PRO A 98 -18.78 5.62 -16.60
N ASN A 99 -19.59 5.98 -17.61
CA ASN A 99 -19.08 6.51 -18.87
C ASN A 99 -18.16 7.72 -18.64
N THR A 100 -17.08 7.76 -19.42
CA THR A 100 -16.14 8.88 -19.44
C THR A 100 -16.61 9.95 -20.41
N GLY A 101 -16.35 11.21 -20.07
CA GLY A 101 -16.49 12.34 -20.99
C GLY A 101 -15.27 12.47 -21.90
N ARG A 102 -15.26 13.53 -22.73
CA ARG A 102 -14.08 13.86 -23.54
C ARG A 102 -12.87 14.14 -22.64
N PHE A 103 -11.69 13.64 -23.05
CA PHE A 103 -10.42 13.81 -22.33
C PHE A 103 -10.48 13.28 -20.90
N GLN A 104 -11.23 12.20 -20.67
CA GLN A 104 -11.29 11.54 -19.38
C GLN A 104 -10.91 10.07 -19.54
N GLN A 105 -9.99 9.63 -18.68
CA GLN A 105 -9.50 8.26 -18.70
C GLN A 105 -9.56 7.64 -17.31
N TRP A 106 -10.02 6.40 -17.26
CA TRP A 106 -10.01 5.62 -16.04
C TRP A 106 -8.61 5.02 -15.82
N TYR A 107 -8.13 5.09 -14.58
CA TYR A 107 -6.91 4.47 -14.12
C TYR A 107 -7.24 3.46 -13.02
N LYS A 108 -6.54 2.32 -12.97
CA LYS A 108 -6.70 1.30 -11.93
C LYS A 108 -5.46 1.24 -11.08
N VAL A 109 -5.59 1.55 -9.80
CA VAL A 109 -4.47 1.58 -8.85
C VAL A 109 -4.89 0.86 -7.59
N ASN A 110 -4.24 -0.28 -7.30
CA ASN A 110 -4.48 -1.09 -6.10
C ASN A 110 -5.98 -1.39 -5.86
N ASN A 111 -6.65 -1.86 -6.92
CA ASN A 111 -8.07 -2.18 -7.02
C ASN A 111 -9.06 -1.01 -7.08
N ASP A 112 -8.61 0.22 -6.85
CA ASP A 112 -9.47 1.39 -7.01
C ASP A 112 -9.42 1.91 -8.45
N TYR A 113 -10.54 2.44 -8.92
CA TYR A 113 -10.67 3.13 -10.19
C TYR A 113 -10.64 4.64 -9.97
N VAL A 114 -9.81 5.34 -10.74
CA VAL A 114 -9.60 6.77 -10.64
C VAL A 114 -9.84 7.39 -12.01
N LEU A 115 -10.87 8.22 -12.13
CA LEU A 115 -11.16 8.96 -13.35
C LEU A 115 -10.32 10.22 -13.36
N VAL A 116 -9.54 10.42 -14.41
CA VAL A 116 -8.63 11.56 -14.55
C VAL A 116 -8.99 12.33 -15.81
N ASN A 117 -8.97 13.66 -15.72
CA ASN A 117 -9.03 14.52 -16.90
C ASN A 117 -7.63 14.62 -17.51
N GLU A 118 -7.43 14.08 -18.70
CA GLU A 118 -6.12 13.98 -19.35
C GLU A 118 -5.52 15.35 -19.70
N ARG A 119 -6.37 16.37 -19.94
CA ARG A 119 -5.89 17.71 -20.31
C ARG A 119 -5.30 18.47 -19.13
N SER A 120 -5.85 18.28 -17.94
CA SER A 120 -5.43 18.97 -16.70
C SER A 120 -4.68 18.06 -15.74
N ASN A 121 -4.63 16.76 -16.02
CA ASN A 121 -4.15 15.69 -15.16
C ASN A 121 -4.80 15.68 -13.77
N ARG A 122 -6.08 16.08 -13.68
CA ARG A 122 -6.82 16.20 -12.41
C ARG A 122 -7.74 15.01 -12.19
N ILE A 123 -7.77 14.53 -10.95
CA ILE A 123 -8.70 13.48 -10.52
C ILE A 123 -10.11 14.06 -10.52
N VAL A 124 -11.03 13.41 -11.24
CA VAL A 124 -12.44 13.79 -11.36
C VAL A 124 -13.31 12.91 -10.45
N ARG A 125 -12.95 11.64 -10.30
CA ARG A 125 -13.72 10.67 -9.52
C ARG A 125 -12.83 9.54 -9.03
N ILE A 126 -13.17 8.96 -7.88
CA ILE A 126 -12.55 7.75 -7.35
C ILE A 126 -13.66 6.76 -6.98
N ILE A 127 -13.47 5.48 -7.29
CA ILE A 127 -14.38 4.37 -7.01
C ILE A 127 -13.55 3.21 -6.46
N ASN A 128 -14.01 2.59 -5.37
CA ASN A 128 -13.47 1.34 -4.82
C ASN A 128 -14.27 0.13 -5.35
#